data_AF-A0A5N0THF2-F1
#
_entry.id   AF-A0A5N0THF2-F1
#
_cell.length_a   1.000
_cell.length_b   1.000
_cell.length_c   1.000
_cell.angle_alpha   90.00
_cell.angle_beta   90.00
_cell.angle_gamma   90.00
#
_symmetry.space_group_name_H-M   'P 1'
#
loop_
_entity.id
_entity.type
_entity.pdbx_description
1 polymer ?
#
loop_
_entity_poly.entity_id
_entity_poly.type
_entity_poly.pdbx_seq_one_letter_code
_entity_poly.pdbx_strand_id
1 'polypeptide(L)'
;MRAAFFSHSVRLVRADFIINTRRWSAATPVGVATGQNQLLPHTQAPIVQGMSRVQLQPAYVLHGRAFRESSQLLEMFSRDHGRVGVVARGARGARSRWRGVLQPFRPLLASWQGRGELATLTGADQVAAPPPLLGDALFSGLYVNELLVRLVHRGDPHPELFEHYRGTVAALAGGENIQATLRVFEKNLLDAAGFGLSLACEAGSDTPLRFEASYVYHPGEGAVRVNRDASDRGVVSGAALMALEAGEPQGEHLPGLRAMMRAVIRHHLGDRPLASDALYRPSKPTGRRTLEEESA
;
A
#
# COMPACT_ATOMS: atom_id res chain seq x y z
N MET A 1 -58.54 2.45 -6.45
CA MET A 1 -57.28 3.15 -6.15
C MET A 1 -56.41 2.23 -5.29
N ARG A 2 -55.37 1.61 -5.89
CA ARG A 2 -54.44 0.71 -5.20
C ARG A 2 -53.12 1.46 -4.98
N ALA A 3 -52.69 1.58 -3.73
CA ALA A 3 -51.36 2.07 -3.39
C ALA A 3 -50.38 0.89 -3.29
N ALA A 4 -49.31 0.94 -4.08
CA ALA A 4 -48.31 -0.12 -4.20
C ALA A 4 -47.19 0.07 -3.17
N PHE A 5 -46.90 -1.00 -2.43
CA PHE A 5 -45.70 -1.18 -1.62
C PHE A 5 -44.47 -1.28 -2.54
N PHE A 6 -43.46 -0.43 -2.33
CA PHE A 6 -42.14 -0.60 -2.94
C PHE A 6 -41.15 -1.13 -1.89
N SER A 7 -40.89 -2.43 -1.97
CA SER A 7 -39.80 -3.12 -1.28
C SER A 7 -38.47 -2.75 -1.95
N HIS A 8 -37.58 -2.05 -1.24
CA HIS A 8 -36.19 -1.86 -1.67
C HIS A 8 -35.32 -2.97 -1.07
N SER A 9 -35.04 -3.98 -1.88
CA SER A 9 -34.02 -5.00 -1.59
C SER A 9 -32.62 -4.41 -1.80
N VAL A 10 -31.91 -4.15 -0.71
CA VAL A 10 -30.46 -3.85 -0.73
C VAL A 10 -29.71 -5.16 -0.97
N ARG A 11 -29.25 -5.39 -2.21
CA ARG A 11 -28.32 -6.49 -2.52
C ARG A 11 -26.94 -6.12 -1.99
N LEU A 12 -26.51 -6.83 -0.94
CA LEU A 12 -25.13 -6.87 -0.46
C LEU A 12 -24.23 -7.41 -1.58
N VAL A 13 -23.38 -6.57 -2.16
CA VAL A 13 -22.34 -7.01 -3.09
C VAL A 13 -21.26 -7.71 -2.27
N ARG A 14 -21.21 -9.05 -2.33
CA ARG A 14 -20.05 -9.84 -1.88
C ARG A 14 -18.89 -9.53 -2.81
N ALA A 15 -17.92 -8.74 -2.35
CA ALA A 15 -16.66 -8.53 -3.05
C ALA A 15 -15.72 -9.74 -2.79
N ASP A 16 -15.95 -10.85 -3.50
CA ASP A 16 -14.95 -11.91 -3.64
C ASP A 16 -13.90 -11.44 -4.67
N PHE A 17 -12.93 -10.63 -4.23
CA PHE A 17 -11.88 -10.12 -5.12
C PHE A 17 -10.64 -11.04 -5.07
N ILE A 18 -10.51 -11.89 -6.09
CA ILE A 18 -9.32 -12.70 -6.37
C ILE A 18 -8.44 -11.91 -7.34
N ILE A 19 -7.34 -11.33 -6.85
CA ILE A 19 -6.28 -10.83 -7.73
C ILE A 19 -5.50 -12.04 -8.28
N ASN A 20 -5.42 -12.12 -9.60
CA ASN A 20 -4.85 -13.21 -10.39
C ASN A 20 -3.37 -13.51 -10.04
N THR A 21 -3.04 -14.79 -9.90
CA THR A 21 -1.87 -15.36 -9.20
C THR A 21 -0.64 -15.68 -10.08
N ARG A 22 -0.61 -15.34 -11.38
CA ARG A 22 0.42 -15.88 -12.32
C ARG A 22 1.69 -15.05 -12.58
N ARG A 23 2.05 -14.06 -11.75
CA ARG A 23 3.27 -13.24 -11.99
C ARG A 23 4.26 -13.12 -10.84
N TRP A 24 4.18 -14.00 -9.85
CA TRP A 24 5.01 -13.93 -8.64
C TRP A 24 5.88 -15.19 -8.55
N SER A 25 7.02 -15.20 -9.25
CA SER A 25 8.07 -16.21 -9.07
C SER A 25 9.27 -15.59 -8.37
N ALA A 26 9.84 -16.31 -7.40
CA ALA A 26 10.92 -15.86 -6.53
C ALA A 26 12.26 -15.76 -7.27
N ALA A 27 13.04 -14.73 -6.98
CA ALA A 27 14.42 -14.61 -7.44
C ALA A 27 15.37 -15.33 -6.47
N THR A 28 16.26 -16.15 -7.02
CA THR A 28 17.35 -16.83 -6.30
C THR A 28 18.59 -15.93 -6.30
N PRO A 29 19.28 -15.72 -5.17
CA PRO A 29 20.59 -15.09 -5.19
C PRO A 29 21.69 -16.11 -5.52
N VAL A 30 22.51 -15.79 -6.52
CA VAL A 30 23.79 -16.47 -6.81
C VAL A 30 24.88 -15.75 -6.04
N GLY A 31 25.58 -16.46 -5.16
CA GLY A 31 26.78 -15.97 -4.48
C GLY A 31 28.04 -16.51 -5.14
N VAL A 32 29.13 -15.73 -5.07
CA VAL A 32 30.50 -16.22 -5.13
C VAL A 32 31.33 -15.41 -4.14
N ALA A 33 32.11 -16.13 -3.32
CA ALA A 33 32.91 -15.64 -2.20
C ALA A 33 34.41 -15.66 -2.50
N THR A 34 35.18 -14.78 -1.88
CA THR A 34 36.61 -14.92 -1.51
C THR A 34 36.97 -13.76 -0.57
N GLY A 35 37.66 -13.85 0.57
CA GLY A 35 38.23 -14.92 1.37
C GLY A 35 38.99 -14.32 2.59
N GLN A 36 39.30 -15.18 3.57
CA GLN A 36 40.32 -15.08 4.65
C GLN A 36 40.01 -14.13 5.83
N ASN A 37 39.63 -14.59 7.04
CA ASN A 37 40.24 -15.47 8.07
C ASN A 37 41.04 -14.69 9.14
N GLN A 38 40.46 -14.54 10.33
CA GLN A 38 41.20 -14.50 11.59
C GLN A 38 40.32 -14.98 12.75
N LEU A 39 40.84 -15.98 13.47
CA LEU A 39 40.26 -16.68 14.62
C LEU A 39 40.37 -15.84 15.90
N LEU A 40 39.40 -15.98 16.82
CA LEU A 40 39.56 -16.38 18.22
C LEU A 40 38.17 -16.60 18.88
N PRO A 41 38.05 -17.38 19.98
CA PRO A 41 36.88 -18.22 20.24
C PRO A 41 35.92 -17.64 21.27
N HIS A 42 34.62 -17.68 20.96
CA HIS A 42 33.58 -17.85 21.97
C HIS A 42 32.56 -18.86 21.45
N THR A 43 32.66 -20.09 21.95
CA THR A 43 31.61 -21.09 21.81
C THR A 43 30.38 -20.61 22.58
N GLN A 44 29.54 -19.81 21.95
CA GLN A 44 28.14 -19.74 22.33
C GLN A 44 27.45 -20.95 21.72
N ALA A 45 27.00 -21.86 22.58
CA ALA A 45 26.06 -22.89 22.21
C ALA A 45 24.89 -22.24 21.44
N PRO A 46 24.36 -22.87 20.37
CA PRO A 46 23.22 -22.31 19.66
C PRO A 46 22.07 -22.15 20.65
N ILE A 47 21.70 -20.90 20.95
CA ILE A 47 20.47 -20.61 21.67
C ILE A 47 19.38 -21.25 20.82
N VAL A 48 18.74 -22.30 21.35
CA VAL A 48 17.55 -22.89 20.74
C VAL A 48 16.40 -21.90 20.94
N GLN A 49 16.46 -20.78 20.23
CA GLN A 49 15.39 -20.08 19.55
C GLN A 49 14.08 -19.74 20.26
N GLY A 50 13.43 -20.60 21.06
CA GLY A 50 12.00 -20.53 21.42
C GLY A 50 11.06 -20.35 20.21
N MET A 51 9.79 -20.73 20.23
CA MET A 51 8.89 -20.18 19.21
C MET A 51 8.64 -18.73 19.61
N SER A 52 9.03 -17.73 18.81
CA SER A 52 8.68 -16.33 19.12
C SER A 52 7.17 -16.19 18.99
N ARG A 53 6.52 -16.00 20.14
CA ARG A 53 5.08 -15.83 20.24
C ARG A 53 4.79 -14.35 20.44
N VAL A 54 3.96 -13.82 19.55
CA VAL A 54 3.52 -12.42 19.56
C VAL A 54 2.03 -12.40 19.85
N GLN A 55 1.59 -11.51 20.76
CA GLN A 55 0.20 -11.44 21.21
C GLN A 55 -0.34 -10.02 21.07
N LEU A 56 -1.62 -9.94 20.69
CA LEU A 56 -2.45 -8.73 20.68
C LEU A 56 -1.77 -7.50 20.07
N GLN A 57 -1.05 -7.69 18.97
CA GLN A 57 -0.37 -6.60 18.28
C GLN A 57 -1.32 -5.82 17.37
N PRO A 58 -1.35 -4.48 17.48
CA PRO A 58 -2.05 -3.64 16.51
C PRO A 58 -1.59 -3.96 15.10
N ALA A 59 -2.54 -4.33 14.25
CA ALA A 59 -2.26 -4.72 12.88
C ALA A 59 -3.43 -4.49 11.92
N TYR A 60 -3.08 -4.41 10.64
CA TYR A 60 -4.02 -4.42 9.52
C TYR A 60 -3.67 -5.53 8.54
N VAL A 61 -4.69 -6.13 7.92
CA VAL A 61 -4.49 -7.01 6.75
C VAL A 61 -4.25 -6.12 5.53
N LEU A 62 -3.09 -6.27 4.89
CA LEU A 62 -2.78 -5.57 3.64
C LEU A 62 -3.27 -6.36 2.43
N HIS A 63 -3.01 -7.67 2.43
CA HIS A 63 -3.31 -8.55 1.32
C HIS A 63 -3.58 -9.97 1.81
N GLY A 64 -4.37 -10.74 1.04
CA GLY A 64 -4.61 -12.14 1.33
C GLY A 64 -4.85 -12.97 0.09
N ARG A 65 -4.38 -14.23 0.10
CA ARG A 65 -4.60 -15.20 -0.97
C ARG A 65 -4.90 -16.59 -0.44
N ALA A 66 -5.64 -17.39 -1.21
CA ALA A 66 -5.87 -18.79 -0.88
C ALA A 66 -4.53 -19.53 -0.73
N PHE A 67 -4.44 -20.39 0.28
CA PHE A 67 -3.25 -21.16 0.57
C PHE A 67 -3.64 -22.56 1.06
N ARG A 68 -3.19 -23.60 0.35
CA ARG A 68 -3.65 -24.98 0.59
C ARG A 68 -5.18 -25.06 0.52
N GLU A 69 -5.77 -26.13 1.03
CA GLU A 69 -7.20 -26.41 0.87
C GLU A 69 -8.09 -25.38 1.59
N SER A 70 -7.90 -25.23 2.91
CA SER A 70 -8.77 -24.40 3.76
C SER A 70 -8.09 -23.17 4.36
N SER A 71 -6.82 -22.90 4.08
CA SER A 71 -6.06 -21.82 4.72
C SER A 71 -5.92 -20.58 3.85
N GLN A 72 -5.55 -19.46 4.45
CA GLN A 72 -5.24 -18.22 3.74
C GLN A 72 -3.84 -17.76 4.14
N LEU A 73 -3.08 -17.32 3.15
CA LEU A 73 -1.82 -16.59 3.37
C LEU A 73 -2.14 -15.10 3.40
N LEU A 74 -1.68 -14.40 4.44
CA LEU A 74 -1.91 -12.98 4.62
C LEU A 74 -0.58 -12.23 4.73
N GLU A 75 -0.53 -11.05 4.11
CA GLU A 75 0.41 -10.00 4.48
C GLU A 75 -0.31 -9.05 5.44
N MET A 76 0.29 -8.83 6.61
CA MET A 76 -0.21 -7.89 7.61
C MET A 76 0.83 -6.81 7.87
N PHE A 77 0.37 -5.62 8.22
CA PHE A 77 1.24 -4.56 8.73
C PHE A 77 0.97 -4.42 10.22
N SER A 78 1.99 -4.70 11.02
CA SER A 78 1.97 -4.59 12.48
C SER A 78 2.78 -3.36 12.91
N ARG A 79 2.30 -2.66 13.93
CA ARG A 79 2.97 -1.48 14.49
C ARG A 79 4.41 -1.78 14.92
N ASP A 80 4.59 -2.79 15.75
CA ASP A 80 5.87 -3.04 16.44
C ASP A 80 6.69 -4.17 15.81
N HIS A 81 6.15 -4.84 14.79
CA HIS A 81 6.82 -5.95 14.09
C HIS A 81 6.91 -5.76 12.57
N GLY A 82 6.49 -4.59 12.07
CA GLY A 82 6.55 -4.27 10.65
C GLY A 82 5.62 -5.13 9.81
N ARG A 83 6.00 -5.36 8.55
CA ARG A 83 5.25 -6.26 7.67
C ARG A 83 5.50 -7.72 8.07
N VAL A 84 4.43 -8.47 8.31
CA VAL A 84 4.49 -9.89 8.71
C VAL A 84 3.67 -10.77 7.79
N GLY A 85 4.27 -11.86 7.31
CA GLY A 85 3.56 -12.92 6.61
C GLY A 85 2.97 -13.91 7.60
N VAL A 86 1.67 -14.21 7.50
CA VAL A 86 1.01 -15.20 8.37
C VAL A 86 0.10 -16.17 7.60
N VAL A 87 0.03 -17.41 8.07
CA VAL A 87 -0.97 -18.40 7.63
C VAL A 87 -2.13 -18.41 8.62
N ALA A 88 -3.32 -18.08 8.13
CA ALA A 88 -4.57 -18.27 8.85
C ALA A 88 -5.15 -19.65 8.49
N ARG A 89 -4.92 -20.64 9.36
CA ARG A 89 -5.38 -22.02 9.13
C ARG A 89 -6.90 -22.10 9.22
N GLY A 90 -7.52 -22.79 8.27
CA GLY A 90 -8.97 -22.94 8.21
C GLY A 90 -9.74 -21.67 7.83
N ALA A 91 -9.06 -20.57 7.47
CA ALA A 91 -9.66 -19.28 7.09
C ALA A 91 -10.77 -19.38 6.04
N ARG A 92 -10.64 -20.30 5.09
CA ARG A 92 -11.60 -20.51 4.00
C ARG A 92 -12.70 -21.51 4.32
N GLY A 93 -12.66 -22.16 5.49
CA GLY A 93 -13.67 -23.15 5.90
C GLY A 93 -15.06 -22.54 6.08
N ALA A 94 -16.11 -23.35 5.89
CA ALA A 94 -17.50 -22.92 6.03
C ALA A 94 -17.76 -22.28 7.42
N ARG A 95 -17.30 -22.93 8.49
CA ARG A 95 -17.42 -22.49 9.90
C ARG A 95 -16.16 -21.79 10.44
N SER A 96 -15.41 -21.11 9.56
CA SER A 96 -14.16 -20.44 9.93
C SER A 96 -14.39 -19.31 10.93
N ARG A 97 -13.66 -19.34 12.06
CA ARG A 97 -13.63 -18.23 13.03
C ARG A 97 -13.07 -16.93 12.46
N TRP A 98 -12.37 -17.02 11.33
CA TRP A 98 -11.74 -15.88 10.66
C TRP A 98 -12.69 -15.14 9.72
N ARG A 99 -13.86 -15.73 9.44
CA ARG A 99 -14.83 -15.22 8.47
C ARG A 99 -15.27 -13.81 8.85
N GLY A 100 -15.05 -12.86 7.93
CA GLY A 100 -15.40 -11.45 8.13
C GLY A 100 -14.44 -10.66 9.02
N VAL A 101 -13.53 -11.32 9.75
CA VAL A 101 -12.53 -10.65 10.62
C VAL A 101 -11.29 -10.23 9.84
N LEU A 102 -10.74 -11.14 9.02
CA LEU A 102 -9.48 -10.92 8.29
C LEU A 102 -9.71 -10.16 6.98
N GLN A 103 -10.29 -8.97 7.09
CA GLN A 103 -10.57 -8.07 5.97
C GLN A 103 -9.58 -6.89 5.95
N PRO A 104 -9.22 -6.36 4.78
CA PRO A 104 -8.43 -5.13 4.69
C PRO A 104 -9.07 -3.96 5.43
N PHE A 105 -8.25 -2.98 5.82
CA PHE A 105 -8.65 -1.72 6.48
C PHE A 105 -9.30 -1.86 7.86
N ARG A 106 -9.54 -3.09 8.34
CA ARG A 106 -10.01 -3.34 9.70
C ARG A 106 -8.83 -3.28 10.69
N PRO A 107 -8.93 -2.47 11.75
CA PRO A 107 -7.96 -2.52 12.85
C PRO A 107 -8.15 -3.80 13.67
N LEU A 108 -7.05 -4.53 13.87
CA LEU A 108 -7.02 -5.80 14.59
C LEU A 108 -6.00 -5.76 15.73
N LEU A 109 -6.25 -6.54 16.78
CA LEU A 109 -5.23 -7.06 17.69
C LEU A 109 -4.90 -8.48 17.25
N ALA A 110 -3.75 -8.64 16.58
CA ALA A 110 -3.35 -9.90 15.98
C ALA A 110 -2.30 -10.61 16.84
N SER A 111 -2.43 -11.93 16.93
CA SER A 111 -1.50 -12.80 17.63
C SER A 111 -0.98 -13.87 16.68
N TRP A 112 0.33 -14.12 16.66
CA TRP A 112 0.94 -15.13 15.81
C TRP A 112 2.12 -15.81 16.49
N GLN A 113 2.48 -16.98 15.98
CA GLN A 113 3.64 -17.72 16.44
C GLN A 113 4.34 -18.38 15.25
N GLY A 114 5.66 -18.47 15.31
CA GLY A 114 6.46 -19.12 14.28
C GLY A 114 7.88 -18.57 14.24
N ARG A 115 8.69 -19.13 13.34
CA ARG A 115 10.05 -18.66 13.03
C ARG A 115 10.17 -18.48 11.52
N GLY A 116 11.04 -17.57 11.10
CA GLY A 116 11.34 -17.31 9.70
C GLY A 116 10.27 -16.49 8.98
N GLU A 117 10.24 -16.62 7.65
CA GLU A 117 9.44 -15.77 6.74
C GLU A 117 7.93 -15.86 6.89
N LEU A 118 7.42 -16.91 7.54
CA LEU A 118 6.00 -17.17 7.60
C LEU A 118 5.56 -17.74 8.96
N ALA A 119 4.80 -16.93 9.70
CA ALA A 119 4.22 -17.35 10.97
C ALA A 119 2.83 -17.97 10.81
N THR A 120 2.28 -18.55 11.88
CA THR A 120 0.89 -19.01 11.95
C THR A 120 0.08 -18.00 12.76
N LEU A 121 -1.04 -17.52 12.21
CA LEU A 121 -1.98 -16.66 12.91
C LEU A 121 -2.72 -17.48 13.98
N THR A 122 -2.66 -17.01 15.22
CA THR A 122 -3.23 -17.69 16.41
C THR A 122 -4.42 -16.97 17.00
N GLY A 123 -4.53 -15.65 16.83
CA GLY A 123 -5.65 -14.82 17.27
C GLY A 123 -5.77 -13.55 16.42
N ALA A 124 -6.98 -13.02 16.31
CA ALA A 124 -7.26 -11.75 15.66
C ALA A 124 -8.56 -11.20 16.22
N ASP A 125 -8.46 -10.20 17.09
CA ASP A 125 -9.60 -9.54 17.70
C ASP A 125 -9.85 -8.21 17.00
N GLN A 126 -11.10 -7.93 16.65
CA GLN A 126 -11.47 -6.67 16.02
C GLN A 126 -11.56 -5.55 17.05
N VAL A 127 -10.82 -4.47 16.83
CA VAL A 127 -10.86 -3.30 17.73
C VAL A 127 -12.03 -2.39 17.36
N ALA A 128 -12.30 -2.25 16.07
CA ALA A 128 -13.39 -1.45 15.53
C ALA A 128 -13.92 -2.05 14.23
N ALA A 129 -15.09 -1.58 13.80
CA ALA A 129 -15.60 -1.86 12.46
C ALA A 129 -14.64 -1.30 11.40
N PRO A 130 -14.52 -1.93 10.21
CA PRO A 130 -13.76 -1.36 9.13
C PRO A 130 -14.42 -0.04 8.68
N PRO A 131 -13.64 0.98 8.36
CA PRO A 131 -14.18 2.24 7.87
C PRO A 131 -14.87 2.03 6.50
N PRO A 132 -15.91 2.82 6.18
CA PRO A 132 -16.73 2.62 4.98
C PRO A 132 -16.04 3.15 3.71
N LEU A 133 -14.99 2.48 3.26
CA LEU A 133 -14.31 2.81 2.00
C LEU A 133 -15.13 2.30 0.80
N LEU A 134 -15.53 3.22 -0.07
CA LEU A 134 -16.32 2.95 -1.29
C LEU A 134 -15.72 3.68 -2.50
N GLY A 135 -16.00 3.17 -3.70
CA GLY A 135 -15.58 3.80 -4.96
C GLY A 135 -14.08 4.11 -5.01
N ASP A 136 -13.73 5.34 -5.37
CA ASP A 136 -12.34 5.80 -5.50
C ASP A 136 -11.55 5.72 -4.18
N ALA A 137 -12.21 5.91 -3.03
CA ALA A 137 -11.56 5.80 -1.72
C ALA A 137 -11.12 4.35 -1.44
N LEU A 138 -11.95 3.37 -1.83
CA LEU A 138 -11.59 1.95 -1.74
C LEU A 138 -10.40 1.60 -2.61
N PHE A 139 -10.39 2.06 -3.87
CA PHE A 139 -9.26 1.82 -4.77
C PHE A 139 -7.98 2.51 -4.30
N SER A 140 -8.10 3.69 -3.70
CA SER A 140 -6.99 4.43 -3.09
C SER A 140 -6.41 3.67 -1.89
N GLY A 141 -7.26 3.12 -1.03
CA GLY A 141 -6.82 2.28 0.08
C GLY A 141 -6.10 1.01 -0.40
N LEU A 142 -6.60 0.37 -1.46
CA LEU A 142 -5.93 -0.81 -2.03
C LEU A 142 -4.57 -0.47 -2.65
N TYR A 143 -4.45 0.71 -3.27
CA TYR A 143 -3.18 1.23 -3.74
C TYR A 143 -2.18 1.44 -2.59
N VAL A 144 -2.61 2.07 -1.50
CA VAL A 144 -1.81 2.24 -0.27
C VAL A 144 -1.33 0.90 0.28
N ASN A 145 -2.22 -0.11 0.36
CA ASN A 145 -1.84 -1.47 0.78
C ASN A 145 -0.80 -2.10 -0.15
N GLU A 146 -0.97 -1.95 -1.46
CA GLU A 146 -0.03 -2.50 -2.44
C GLU A 146 1.35 -1.85 -2.30
N LEU A 147 1.41 -0.52 -2.13
CA LEU A 147 2.67 0.18 -1.92
C LEU A 147 3.41 -0.35 -0.69
N LEU A 148 2.71 -0.52 0.45
CA LEU A 148 3.30 -1.09 1.66
C LEU A 148 3.88 -2.49 1.41
N VAL A 149 3.15 -3.37 0.73
CA VAL A 149 3.63 -4.72 0.40
C VAL A 149 4.88 -4.69 -0.48
N ARG A 150 5.00 -3.68 -1.35
CA ARG A 150 6.05 -3.61 -2.36
C ARG A 150 7.29 -2.85 -1.93
N LEU A 151 7.16 -1.87 -1.05
CA LEU A 151 8.25 -0.98 -0.65
C LEU A 151 8.75 -1.26 0.78
N VAL A 152 7.94 -1.86 1.65
CA VAL A 152 8.33 -2.14 3.04
C VAL A 152 8.84 -3.57 3.21
N HIS A 153 9.99 -3.71 3.86
CA HIS A 153 10.59 -5.00 4.18
C HIS A 153 9.79 -5.74 5.28
N ARG A 154 9.89 -7.08 5.28
CA ARG A 154 9.26 -7.87 6.33
C ARG A 154 10.09 -7.81 7.60
N GLY A 155 9.41 -7.76 8.75
CA GLY A 155 10.06 -7.76 10.06
C GLY A 155 10.77 -6.46 10.42
N ASP A 156 10.61 -5.40 9.63
CA ASP A 156 11.16 -4.07 9.89
C ASP A 156 10.08 -3.14 10.48
N PRO A 157 10.12 -2.82 11.78
CA PRO A 157 9.09 -2.02 12.43
C PRO A 157 9.12 -0.55 12.02
N HIS A 158 7.97 -0.02 11.59
CA HIS A 158 7.77 1.41 11.34
C HIS A 158 6.52 1.93 12.09
N PRO A 159 6.61 2.20 13.41
CA PRO A 159 5.47 2.64 14.21
C PRO A 159 4.85 3.96 13.73
N GLU A 160 5.65 4.91 13.25
CA GLU A 160 5.16 6.18 12.71
C GLU A 160 4.42 5.98 11.38
N LEU A 161 4.98 5.18 10.46
CA LEU A 161 4.30 4.81 9.21
C LEU A 161 2.99 4.05 9.47
N PHE A 162 2.93 3.25 10.54
CA PHE A 162 1.69 2.60 10.97
C PHE A 162 0.61 3.62 11.35
N GLU A 163 0.97 4.69 12.07
CA GLU A 163 0.05 5.77 12.39
C GLU A 163 -0.34 6.58 11.15
N HIS A 164 0.59 6.84 10.22
CA HIS A 164 0.28 7.46 8.94
C HIS A 164 -0.71 6.62 8.12
N TYR A 165 -0.51 5.30 8.05
CA TYR A 165 -1.44 4.38 7.39
C TYR A 165 -2.83 4.44 8.02
N ARG A 166 -2.91 4.40 9.36
CA ARG A 166 -4.19 4.53 10.09
C ARG A 166 -4.89 5.85 9.75
N GLY A 167 -4.15 6.96 9.76
CA GLY A 167 -4.64 8.28 9.40
C GLY A 167 -5.13 8.34 7.95
N THR A 168 -4.37 7.81 7.00
CA THR A 168 -4.74 7.73 5.58
C THR A 168 -6.04 6.96 5.37
N VAL A 169 -6.18 5.79 6.00
CA VAL A 169 -7.42 5.00 5.90
C VAL A 169 -8.62 5.75 6.49
N ALA A 170 -8.43 6.47 7.59
CA ALA A 170 -9.47 7.30 8.19
C ALA A 170 -9.86 8.49 7.30
N ALA A 171 -8.88 9.23 6.77
CA ALA A 171 -9.08 10.37 5.88
C ALA A 171 -9.83 9.99 4.60
N LEU A 172 -9.43 8.88 3.97
CA LEU A 172 -10.11 8.35 2.77
C LEU A 172 -11.57 7.98 3.07
N ALA A 173 -11.86 7.45 4.26
CA ALA A 173 -13.23 7.11 4.66
C ALA A 173 -14.04 8.34 5.10
N GLY A 174 -13.38 9.37 5.62
CA GLY A 174 -13.96 10.65 5.99
C GLY A 174 -14.30 11.55 4.79
N GLY A 175 -13.91 11.16 3.58
CA GLY A 175 -14.18 11.94 2.36
C GLY A 175 -13.22 13.11 2.16
N GLU A 176 -12.06 13.08 2.81
CA GLU A 176 -10.99 14.05 2.55
C GLU A 176 -10.50 13.98 1.10
N ASN A 177 -9.75 14.99 0.66
CA ASN A 177 -9.21 15.02 -0.68
C ASN A 177 -8.27 13.83 -0.91
N ILE A 178 -8.73 12.87 -1.73
CA ILE A 178 -8.00 11.62 -2.02
C ILE A 178 -6.59 11.90 -2.56
N GLN A 179 -6.45 12.84 -3.50
CA GLN A 179 -5.16 13.10 -4.15
C GLN A 179 -4.14 13.65 -3.14
N ALA A 180 -4.56 14.63 -2.32
CA ALA A 180 -3.74 15.19 -1.26
C ALA A 180 -3.35 14.12 -0.22
N THR A 181 -4.33 13.38 0.27
CA THR A 181 -4.16 12.27 1.23
C THR A 181 -3.12 11.26 0.73
N LEU A 182 -3.21 10.86 -0.55
CA LEU A 182 -2.26 9.93 -1.14
C LEU A 182 -0.85 10.53 -1.28
N ARG A 183 -0.71 11.83 -1.62
CA ARG A 183 0.64 12.44 -1.74
C ARG A 183 1.35 12.45 -0.40
N VAL A 184 0.65 12.82 0.68
CA VAL A 184 1.21 12.83 2.04
C VAL A 184 1.61 11.42 2.46
N PHE A 185 0.73 10.42 2.27
CA PHE A 185 1.05 9.04 2.61
C PHE A 185 2.28 8.53 1.86
N GLU A 186 2.36 8.79 0.55
CA GLU A 186 3.48 8.33 -0.26
C GLU A 186 4.81 8.99 0.11
N LYS A 187 4.81 10.29 0.46
CA LYS A 187 6.01 10.96 1.00
C LYS A 187 6.50 10.21 2.24
N ASN A 188 5.62 10.04 3.23
CA ASN A 188 5.96 9.40 4.49
C ASN A 188 6.38 7.92 4.30
N LEU A 189 5.79 7.23 3.31
CA LEU A 189 6.20 5.87 2.95
C LEU A 189 7.60 5.83 2.34
N LEU A 190 7.92 6.75 1.42
CA LEU A 190 9.25 6.82 0.81
C LEU A 190 10.31 7.16 1.87
N ASP A 191 10.01 8.08 2.78
CA ASP A 191 10.89 8.41 3.91
C ASP A 191 11.13 7.17 4.79
N ALA A 192 10.07 6.47 5.19
CA ALA A 192 10.17 5.26 6.02
C ALA A 192 10.90 4.10 5.31
N ALA A 193 10.77 3.98 3.98
CA ALA A 193 11.48 2.98 3.19
C ALA A 193 12.94 3.34 2.89
N GLY A 194 13.42 4.50 3.36
CA GLY A 194 14.81 4.95 3.17
C GLY A 194 15.07 5.63 1.82
N PHE A 195 14.03 6.00 1.08
CA PHE A 195 14.11 6.67 -0.23
C PHE A 195 13.86 8.18 -0.16
N GLY A 196 13.76 8.75 1.05
CA GLY A 196 13.12 10.04 1.33
C GLY A 196 13.39 11.17 0.34
N LEU A 197 12.40 12.05 0.19
CA LEU A 197 12.42 13.09 -0.83
C LEU A 197 13.15 14.33 -0.34
N SER A 198 14.16 14.79 -1.09
CA SER A 198 14.69 16.14 -0.89
C SER A 198 13.74 17.18 -1.49
N LEU A 199 12.92 17.81 -0.65
CA LEU A 199 11.91 18.81 -1.04
C LEU A 199 12.21 20.23 -0.51
N ALA A 200 13.35 20.43 0.16
CA ALA A 200 13.75 21.72 0.71
C ALA A 200 14.72 22.50 -0.18
N CYS A 201 15.60 21.78 -0.89
CA CYS A 201 16.69 22.35 -1.68
C CYS A 201 16.70 21.83 -3.13
N GLU A 202 17.34 22.60 -4.00
CA GLU A 202 17.61 22.18 -5.38
C GLU A 202 18.62 21.02 -5.42
N ALA A 203 18.45 20.12 -6.39
CA ALA A 203 19.28 18.95 -6.57
C ALA A 203 20.78 19.28 -6.53
N GLY A 204 21.53 18.53 -5.70
CA GLY A 204 22.99 18.67 -5.59
C GLY A 204 23.49 19.97 -4.95
N SER A 205 22.63 20.76 -4.30
CA SER A 205 23.04 22.00 -3.63
C SER A 205 22.25 22.29 -2.36
N ASP A 206 22.76 23.21 -1.54
CA ASP A 206 22.01 23.77 -0.39
C ASP A 206 21.14 24.97 -0.78
N THR A 207 20.94 25.22 -2.09
CA THR A 207 20.10 26.31 -2.56
C THR A 207 18.63 25.98 -2.24
N PRO A 208 17.92 26.79 -1.45
CA PRO A 208 16.51 26.53 -1.16
C PRO A 208 15.66 26.59 -2.43
N LEU A 209 14.60 25.77 -2.46
CA LEU A 209 13.58 25.92 -3.50
C LEU A 209 12.97 27.33 -3.45
N ARG A 210 12.57 27.85 -4.62
CA ARG A 210 11.86 29.12 -4.73
C ARG A 210 10.39 28.88 -5.04
N PHE A 211 9.51 29.58 -4.34
CA PHE A 211 8.07 29.39 -4.41
C PHE A 211 7.52 29.49 -5.85
N GLU A 212 7.95 30.51 -6.59
CA GLU A 212 7.48 30.83 -7.94
C GLU A 212 8.23 30.09 -9.06
N ALA A 213 9.25 29.28 -8.70
CA ALA A 213 10.06 28.59 -9.69
C ALA A 213 9.44 27.24 -10.09
N SER A 214 9.80 26.76 -11.27
CA SER A 214 9.42 25.45 -11.79
C SER A 214 10.56 24.45 -11.68
N TYR A 215 10.21 23.19 -11.40
CA TYR A 215 11.15 22.11 -11.14
C TYR A 215 10.73 20.84 -11.87
N VAL A 216 11.73 20.03 -12.24
CA VAL A 216 11.54 18.61 -12.57
C VAL A 216 12.20 17.82 -11.45
N TYR A 217 11.47 16.86 -10.89
CA TYR A 217 12.03 15.97 -9.88
C TYR A 217 12.66 14.73 -10.53
N HIS A 218 13.95 14.55 -10.29
CA HIS A 218 14.70 13.39 -10.75
C HIS A 218 14.90 12.42 -9.58
N PRO A 219 14.36 11.19 -9.64
CA PRO A 219 14.55 10.21 -8.57
C PRO A 219 16.05 9.96 -8.31
N GLY A 220 16.47 10.05 -7.04
CA GLY A 220 17.87 9.92 -6.63
C GLY A 220 18.71 11.20 -6.72
N GLU A 221 18.24 12.25 -7.40
CA GLU A 221 18.95 13.53 -7.54
C GLU A 221 18.22 14.69 -6.83
N GLY A 222 16.89 14.74 -6.90
CA GLY A 222 16.06 15.79 -6.30
C GLY A 222 15.44 16.74 -7.32
N ALA A 223 15.07 17.94 -6.87
CA ALA A 223 14.39 18.94 -7.70
C ALA A 223 15.38 19.79 -8.52
N VAL A 224 15.34 19.68 -9.85
CA VAL A 224 16.15 20.48 -10.78
C VAL A 224 15.32 21.63 -11.31
N ARG A 225 15.80 22.87 -11.14
CA ARG A 225 15.12 24.07 -11.63
C ARG A 225 15.07 24.08 -13.16
N VAL A 226 13.91 24.43 -13.71
CA VAL A 226 13.69 24.57 -15.16
C VAL A 226 12.99 25.88 -15.50
N ASN A 227 13.25 26.39 -16.71
CA ASN A 227 12.50 27.51 -17.27
C ASN A 227 11.35 26.98 -18.15
N ARG A 228 10.39 26.32 -17.52
CA ARG A 228 9.19 25.72 -18.14
C ARG A 228 7.95 26.02 -17.29
N ASP A 229 6.79 25.99 -17.91
CA ASP A 229 5.53 26.20 -17.19
C ASP A 229 5.17 24.97 -16.35
N ALA A 230 4.53 25.16 -15.19
CA ALA A 230 4.08 24.06 -14.34
C ALA A 230 2.95 23.21 -14.97
N SER A 231 2.31 23.72 -16.03
CA SER A 231 1.37 22.97 -16.87
C SER A 231 2.07 21.94 -17.77
N ASP A 232 3.39 22.05 -17.99
CA ASP A 232 4.14 21.07 -18.76
C ASP A 232 4.22 19.74 -18.03
N ARG A 233 4.17 18.65 -18.81
CA ARG A 233 4.19 17.29 -18.26
C ARG A 233 5.47 17.05 -17.45
N GLY A 234 5.30 16.67 -16.19
CA GLY A 234 6.41 16.33 -15.29
C GLY A 234 7.11 17.54 -14.66
N VAL A 235 6.56 18.74 -14.85
CA VAL A 235 6.98 19.95 -14.14
C VAL A 235 6.11 20.14 -12.90
N VAL A 236 6.71 20.62 -11.82
CA VAL A 236 6.05 20.97 -10.56
C VAL A 236 6.52 22.35 -10.11
N SER A 237 5.66 23.14 -9.48
CA SER A 237 6.08 24.41 -8.89
C SER A 237 6.83 24.21 -7.59
N GLY A 238 7.66 25.18 -7.20
CA GLY A 238 8.30 25.20 -5.88
C GLY A 238 7.26 25.27 -4.76
N ALA A 239 6.19 26.06 -4.95
CA ALA A 239 5.03 26.08 -4.06
C ALA A 239 4.45 24.66 -3.83
N ALA A 240 4.32 23.85 -4.88
CA ALA A 240 3.83 22.47 -4.77
C ALA A 240 4.75 21.58 -3.94
N LEU A 241 6.07 21.67 -4.18
CA LEU A 241 7.08 20.89 -3.45
C LEU A 241 7.12 21.27 -1.98
N MET A 242 7.08 22.57 -1.67
CA MET A 242 7.03 23.07 -0.29
C MET A 242 5.74 22.66 0.42
N ALA A 243 4.59 22.73 -0.26
CA ALA A 243 3.32 22.29 0.29
C ALA A 243 3.30 20.79 0.57
N LEU A 244 3.91 19.97 -0.30
CA LEU A 244 4.09 18.55 -0.04
C LEU A 244 5.02 18.31 1.16
N GLU A 245 6.10 19.08 1.26
CA GLU A 245 7.04 18.98 2.38
C GLU A 245 6.35 19.28 3.73
N ALA A 246 5.52 20.33 3.76
CA ALA A 246 4.71 20.69 4.91
C ALA A 246 3.56 19.70 5.21
N GLY A 247 3.27 18.75 4.32
CA GLY A 247 2.16 17.80 4.49
C GLY A 247 0.78 18.37 4.12
N GLU A 248 0.72 19.50 3.43
CA GLU A 248 -0.50 20.23 3.09
C GLU A 248 -0.63 20.51 1.57
N PRO A 249 -0.52 19.50 0.69
CA PRO A 249 -0.59 19.73 -0.75
C PRO A 249 -1.97 20.25 -1.18
N GLN A 250 -1.99 21.34 -1.95
CA GLN A 250 -3.21 22.05 -2.35
C GLN A 250 -3.66 21.73 -3.77
N GLY A 251 -4.96 21.93 -4.02
CA GLY A 251 -5.70 21.47 -5.21
C GLY A 251 -5.06 21.77 -6.56
N GLU A 252 -4.59 23.01 -6.77
CA GLU A 252 -4.00 23.44 -8.05
C GLU A 252 -2.69 22.72 -8.39
N HIS A 253 -1.97 22.23 -7.38
CA HIS A 253 -0.65 21.62 -7.53
C HIS A 253 -0.70 20.08 -7.61
N LEU A 254 -1.84 19.47 -7.26
CA LEU A 254 -1.99 18.02 -7.19
C LEU A 254 -1.70 17.27 -8.50
N PRO A 255 -2.06 17.77 -9.71
CA PRO A 255 -1.73 17.07 -10.95
C PRO A 255 -0.23 16.90 -11.17
N GLY A 256 0.55 17.95 -10.92
CA GLY A 256 2.02 17.93 -11.02
C GLY A 256 2.64 16.98 -9.99
N LEU A 257 2.23 17.12 -8.72
CA LEU A 257 2.69 16.24 -7.64
C LEU A 257 2.34 14.76 -7.90
N ARG A 258 1.15 14.47 -8.44
CA ARG A 258 0.75 13.11 -8.79
C ARG A 258 1.65 12.53 -9.89
N ALA A 259 1.94 13.31 -10.93
CA ALA A 259 2.82 12.88 -12.02
C ALA A 259 4.25 12.63 -11.50
N MET A 260 4.77 13.54 -10.70
CA MET A 260 6.07 13.45 -10.04
C MET A 260 6.18 12.21 -9.17
N MET A 261 5.29 12.04 -8.19
CA MET A 261 5.33 10.91 -7.27
C MET A 261 5.15 9.58 -7.98
N ARG A 262 4.33 9.52 -9.05
CA ARG A 262 4.23 8.32 -9.89
C ARG A 262 5.57 7.98 -10.55
N ALA A 263 6.33 8.97 -11.00
CA ALA A 263 7.67 8.74 -11.57
C ALA A 263 8.65 8.23 -10.50
N VAL A 264 8.66 8.85 -9.32
CA VAL A 264 9.49 8.43 -8.18
C VAL A 264 9.16 7.00 -7.74
N ILE A 265 7.89 6.72 -7.45
CA ILE A 265 7.46 5.38 -7.01
C ILE A 265 7.79 4.33 -8.06
N ARG A 266 7.57 4.61 -9.35
CA ARG A 266 7.94 3.66 -10.42
C ARG A 266 9.43 3.37 -10.47
N HIS A 267 10.28 4.38 -10.25
CA HIS A 267 11.72 4.18 -10.18
C HIS A 267 12.09 3.14 -9.11
N HIS A 268 11.47 3.21 -7.93
CA HIS A 268 11.73 2.26 -6.83
C HIS A 268 11.01 0.89 -6.99
N LEU A 269 9.92 0.83 -7.75
CA LEU A 269 9.19 -0.43 -8.00
C LEU A 269 9.78 -1.29 -9.13
N GLY A 270 10.66 -0.72 -9.97
CA GLY A 270 11.20 -1.36 -11.16
C GLY A 270 10.12 -1.71 -12.21
N ASP A 271 10.35 -2.78 -12.98
CA ASP A 271 9.54 -3.10 -14.17
C ASP A 271 8.15 -3.67 -13.88
N ARG A 272 7.84 -3.98 -12.62
CA ARG A 272 6.54 -4.54 -12.26
C ARG A 272 5.53 -3.40 -12.05
N PRO A 273 4.47 -3.29 -12.86
CA PRO A 273 3.43 -2.29 -12.64
C PRO A 273 2.65 -2.59 -11.36
N LEU A 274 1.97 -1.57 -10.83
CA LEU A 274 1.02 -1.74 -9.74
C LEU A 274 -0.26 -2.39 -10.27
N ALA A 275 -0.77 -3.38 -9.54
CA ALA A 275 -2.04 -4.02 -9.85
C ALA A 275 -3.21 -3.04 -9.65
N SER A 276 -3.12 -2.16 -8.66
CA SER A 276 -4.11 -1.11 -8.36
C SER A 276 -4.30 -0.12 -9.51
N ASP A 277 -3.29 0.09 -10.37
CA ASP A 277 -3.41 0.94 -11.56
C ASP A 277 -4.49 0.44 -12.53
N ALA A 278 -4.74 -0.88 -12.55
CA ALA A 278 -5.76 -1.46 -13.41
C ALA A 278 -7.19 -1.19 -12.90
N LEU A 279 -7.36 -0.88 -11.62
CA LEU A 279 -8.66 -0.60 -11.00
C LEU A 279 -9.21 0.78 -11.41
N TYR A 280 -8.34 1.70 -11.81
CA TYR A 280 -8.70 3.04 -12.29
C TYR A 280 -8.95 3.13 -13.79
N ARG A 281 -8.82 2.02 -14.54
CA ARG A 281 -9.17 2.03 -15.96
C ARG A 281 -10.69 2.10 -16.08
N PRO A 282 -11.27 3.14 -16.72
CA PRO A 282 -12.69 3.12 -17.04
C PRO A 282 -12.95 1.87 -17.89
N SER A 283 -13.92 1.05 -17.47
CA SER A 283 -14.42 -0.03 -18.29
C SER A 283 -14.80 0.56 -19.64
N LYS A 284 -14.22 0.06 -20.75
CA LYS A 284 -14.67 0.43 -22.10
C LYS A 284 -16.21 0.30 -22.10
N PRO A 285 -16.96 1.30 -22.58
CA PRO A 285 -18.40 1.16 -22.69
C PRO A 285 -18.67 -0.09 -23.54
N THR A 286 -19.28 -1.09 -22.92
CA THR A 286 -19.79 -2.27 -23.63
C THR A 286 -20.80 -1.75 -24.62
N GLY A 287 -20.41 -1.68 -25.90
CA GLY A 287 -21.31 -1.26 -26.97
C GLY A 287 -22.60 -2.07 -26.88
N ARG A 288 -23.73 -1.39 -26.63
CA ARG A 288 -25.05 -1.96 -26.90
C ARG A 288 -25.03 -2.34 -28.38
N ARG A 289 -25.02 -3.63 -28.69
CA ARG A 289 -25.48 -4.10 -29.99
C ARG A 289 -26.94 -3.70 -30.07
N THR A 290 -27.24 -2.67 -30.84
CA THR A 290 -28.59 -2.44 -31.35
C THR A 290 -28.95 -3.64 -32.21
N LEU A 291 -29.90 -4.44 -31.74
CA LEU A 291 -30.58 -5.43 -32.55
C LEU A 291 -31.64 -4.67 -33.37
N GLU A 292 -31.21 -4.05 -34.45
CA GLU A 292 -32.11 -3.57 -35.52
C GLU A 292 -31.36 -3.81 -36.83
N GLU A 293 -31.62 -4.97 -37.44
CA GLU A 293 -31.49 -5.25 -38.88
C GLU A 293 -31.77 -6.76 -39.11
N GLU A 294 -33.04 -7.14 -38.99
CA GLU A 294 -33.59 -8.32 -39.66
C GLU A 294 -35.03 -7.98 -40.09
N SER A 295 -35.12 -7.14 -41.13
CA SER A 295 -36.34 -6.88 -41.91
C SER A 295 -35.93 -6.28 -43.25
N ALA A 296 -35.43 -7.13 -44.15
CA ALA A 296 -35.44 -6.95 -45.60
C ALA A 296 -35.30 -8.32 -46.27
#